data_AF-A0A9X2PB05-F1
#
_entry.id   AF-A0A9X2PB05-F1
#
_cell.length_a   1.000
_cell.length_b   1.000
_cell.length_c   1.000
_cell.angle_alpha   90.00
_cell.angle_beta   90.00
_cell.angle_gamma   90.00
#
_symmetry.space_group_name_H-M   'P 1'
#
loop_
_entity.id
_entity.type
_entity.pdbx_description
1 polymer ?
#
loop_
_entity_poly.entity_id
_entity_poly.type
_entity_poly.pdbx_seq_one_letter_code
_entity_poly.pdbx_strand_id
1 'polypeptide(L)'
;METDFNQTRIPEDLWAFRTERRDDLLAKLRSDRRWFVARRSALQVAWFGLSMLSLLLGVLTSVLIAIGWPSTEDAWDQAILILLPAISGLCGAFIGNYRLRETWELREFGRIDTDRLIVEAKFIDRRNPDFDSRIKELHMRRVQLARRQASQFFAFFARVAANGEPVESS
;
A
#
# COMPACT_ATOMS: atom_id res chain seq x y z
N MET A 1 10.10 -50.47 -38.98
CA MET A 1 9.01 -49.48 -38.96
C MET A 1 9.32 -48.53 -37.80
N GLU A 2 10.35 -47.70 -38.00
CA GLU A 2 10.77 -46.70 -37.01
C GLU A 2 9.79 -45.53 -37.11
N THR A 3 8.90 -45.43 -36.15
CA THR A 3 8.17 -44.19 -35.89
C THR A 3 9.17 -43.21 -35.32
N ASP A 4 9.75 -42.41 -36.20
CA ASP A 4 10.55 -41.24 -35.87
C ASP A 4 9.64 -40.29 -35.08
N PHE A 5 9.68 -40.41 -33.75
CA PHE A 5 9.06 -39.49 -32.83
C PHE A 5 9.82 -38.18 -33.01
N ASN A 6 9.36 -37.39 -33.98
CA ASN A 6 9.75 -36.02 -34.19
C ASN A 6 9.28 -35.22 -32.97
N GLN A 7 10.03 -35.36 -31.87
CA GLN A 7 10.03 -34.45 -30.76
C GLN A 7 10.41 -33.11 -31.37
N THR A 8 9.42 -32.23 -31.50
CA THR A 8 9.61 -30.81 -31.79
C THR A 8 10.44 -30.22 -30.65
N ARG A 9 11.75 -30.44 -30.74
CA ARG A 9 12.73 -29.91 -29.80
C ARG A 9 12.70 -28.41 -30.02
N ILE A 10 12.05 -27.70 -29.09
CA ILE A 10 12.09 -26.24 -29.04
C ILE A 10 13.57 -25.85 -29.09
N PRO A 11 13.99 -25.01 -30.04
CA PRO A 11 15.39 -24.69 -30.20
C PRO A 11 15.91 -24.02 -28.90
N GLU A 12 17.13 -24.34 -28.50
CA GLU A 12 17.66 -24.02 -27.16
C GLU A 12 17.68 -22.50 -26.89
N ASP A 13 17.89 -21.71 -27.95
CA ASP A 13 17.81 -20.25 -27.94
C ASP A 13 16.42 -19.74 -27.54
N LEU A 14 15.34 -20.33 -28.07
CA LEU A 14 13.98 -19.97 -27.73
C LEU A 14 13.66 -20.33 -26.27
N TRP A 15 14.18 -21.47 -25.79
CA TRP A 15 13.99 -21.86 -24.39
C TRP A 15 14.71 -20.92 -23.42
N ALA A 16 15.94 -20.52 -23.74
CA ALA A 16 16.70 -19.53 -22.98
C ALA A 16 15.99 -18.16 -22.96
N PHE A 17 15.56 -17.67 -24.13
CA PHE A 17 14.84 -16.41 -24.25
C PHE A 17 13.52 -16.38 -23.46
N ARG A 18 12.72 -17.45 -23.54
CA ARG A 18 11.47 -17.57 -22.77
C ARG A 18 11.74 -17.61 -21.26
N THR A 19 12.83 -18.26 -20.86
CA THR A 19 13.26 -18.30 -19.46
C THR A 19 13.60 -16.91 -18.95
N GLU A 20 14.43 -16.18 -19.68
CA GLU A 20 14.84 -14.82 -19.35
C GLU A 20 13.64 -13.88 -19.20
N ARG A 21 12.71 -13.89 -20.17
CA ARG A 21 11.50 -13.04 -20.12
C ARG A 21 10.64 -13.29 -18.89
N ARG A 22 10.41 -14.56 -18.55
CA ARG A 22 9.61 -14.91 -17.37
C ARG A 22 10.32 -14.47 -16.09
N ASP A 23 11.63 -14.66 -16.03
CA ASP A 23 12.41 -14.35 -14.84
C ASP A 23 12.55 -12.82 -14.65
N ASP A 24 12.65 -12.03 -15.72
CA ASP A 24 12.55 -10.56 -15.70
C ASP A 24 11.18 -10.07 -15.18
N LEU A 25 10.08 -10.65 -15.69
CA LEU A 25 8.73 -10.34 -15.19
C LEU A 25 8.60 -10.66 -13.70
N LEU A 26 9.10 -11.83 -13.26
CA LEU A 26 9.10 -12.21 -11.85
C LEU A 26 9.95 -11.27 -11.00
N ALA A 27 11.09 -10.81 -11.49
CA ALA A 27 11.94 -9.84 -10.80
C ALA A 27 11.21 -8.50 -10.60
N LYS A 28 10.54 -8.00 -11.65
CA LYS A 28 9.71 -6.80 -11.59
C LYS A 28 8.57 -6.93 -10.59
N LEU A 29 7.80 -8.02 -10.66
CA LEU A 29 6.70 -8.26 -9.72
C LEU A 29 7.17 -8.40 -8.26
N ARG A 30 8.32 -9.06 -8.03
CA ARG A 30 8.91 -9.14 -6.68
C ARG A 30 9.37 -7.77 -6.16
N SER A 31 9.87 -6.92 -7.06
CA SER A 31 10.21 -5.53 -6.71
C SER A 31 8.98 -4.75 -6.27
N ASP A 32 7.90 -4.81 -7.06
CA ASP A 32 6.62 -4.16 -6.72
C ASP A 32 6.07 -4.69 -5.40
N ARG A 33 6.12 -6.01 -5.18
CA ARG A 33 5.70 -6.64 -3.92
C ARG A 33 6.48 -6.08 -2.73
N ARG A 34 7.81 -5.98 -2.83
CA ARG A 34 8.65 -5.43 -1.74
C ARG A 34 8.25 -3.99 -1.43
N TRP A 35 7.98 -3.19 -2.46
CA TRP A 35 7.51 -1.82 -2.30
C TRP A 35 6.15 -1.76 -1.59
N PHE A 36 5.18 -2.59 -2.01
CA PHE A 36 3.87 -2.66 -1.35
C PHE A 36 3.99 -3.10 0.11
N VAL A 37 4.80 -4.12 0.42
CA VAL A 37 5.03 -4.58 1.80
C VAL A 37 5.65 -3.48 2.64
N ALA A 38 6.72 -2.83 2.18
CA ALA A 38 7.38 -1.77 2.91
C ALA A 38 6.43 -0.59 3.19
N ARG A 39 5.65 -0.18 2.17
CA ARG A 39 4.72 0.94 2.32
C ARG A 39 3.54 0.60 3.21
N ARG A 40 2.99 -0.61 3.08
CA ARG A 40 1.94 -1.14 3.97
C ARG A 40 2.41 -1.11 5.42
N SER A 41 3.59 -1.66 5.72
CA SER A 41 4.12 -1.71 7.08
C SER A 41 4.32 -0.30 7.67
N ALA A 42 4.88 0.64 6.90
CA ALA A 42 5.04 2.02 7.34
C ALA A 42 3.70 2.69 7.68
N LEU A 43 2.68 2.51 6.83
CA LEU A 43 1.35 3.07 7.05
C LEU A 43 0.63 2.41 8.24
N GLN A 44 0.78 1.09 8.40
CA GLN A 44 0.23 0.36 9.53
C GLN A 44 0.84 0.87 10.84
N VAL A 45 2.17 1.01 10.91
CA VAL A 45 2.86 1.56 12.10
C VAL A 45 2.43 2.99 12.37
N ALA A 46 2.32 3.84 11.34
CA ALA A 46 1.87 5.21 11.50
C ALA A 46 0.42 5.28 12.04
N TRP A 47 -0.49 4.47 11.49
CA TRP A 47 -1.87 4.41 11.94
C TRP A 47 -1.98 3.99 13.42
N PHE A 48 -1.37 2.85 13.78
CA PHE A 48 -1.43 2.34 15.14
C PHE A 48 -0.68 3.26 16.11
N GLY A 49 0.50 3.76 15.73
CA GLY A 49 1.31 4.65 16.56
C GLY A 49 0.58 5.96 16.88
N LEU A 50 0.00 6.62 15.88
CA LEU A 50 -0.74 7.87 16.10
C LEU A 50 -2.04 7.64 16.85
N SER A 51 -2.75 6.53 16.58
CA SER A 51 -3.99 6.21 17.31
C SER A 51 -3.70 5.95 18.78
N MET A 52 -2.66 5.16 19.07
CA MET A 52 -2.24 4.87 20.44
C MET A 52 -1.75 6.13 21.15
N LEU A 53 -0.96 6.97 20.47
CA LEU A 53 -0.49 8.24 21.01
C LEU A 53 -1.65 9.18 21.36
N SER A 54 -2.63 9.33 20.45
CA SER A 54 -3.82 10.15 20.69
C SER A 54 -4.62 9.67 21.90
N LEU A 55 -4.80 8.36 22.04
CA LEU A 55 -5.47 7.75 23.20
C LEU A 55 -4.70 7.97 24.50
N LEU A 56 -3.39 7.72 24.50
CA LEU A 56 -2.54 7.90 25.68
C LEU A 56 -2.52 9.36 26.14
N LEU A 57 -2.43 10.31 25.20
CA LEU A 57 -2.50 11.74 25.51
C LEU A 57 -3.87 12.15 26.09
N GLY A 58 -4.96 11.56 25.59
CA GLY A 58 -6.30 11.79 26.15
C GLY A 58 -6.41 11.28 27.60
N VAL A 59 -5.94 10.05 27.84
CA VAL A 59 -5.93 9.45 29.19
C VAL A 59 -5.03 10.25 30.13
N LEU A 60 -3.82 10.61 29.69
CA LEU A 60 -2.86 11.37 30.49
C LEU A 60 -3.42 12.74 30.88
N THR A 61 -4.02 13.46 29.92
CA THR A 61 -4.71 14.73 30.20
C THR A 61 -5.81 14.54 31.27
N SER A 62 -6.63 13.50 31.15
CA SER A 62 -7.69 13.22 32.13
C SER A 62 -7.16 12.90 33.53
N VAL A 63 -6.08 12.11 33.62
CA VAL A 63 -5.47 11.75 34.91
C VAL A 63 -4.87 12.97 35.59
N LEU A 64 -4.15 13.81 34.83
CA LEU A 64 -3.52 15.02 35.32
C LEU A 64 -4.55 16.00 35.90
N ILE A 65 -5.67 16.19 35.20
CA ILE A 65 -6.78 17.00 35.70
C ILE A 65 -7.37 16.39 36.98
N ALA A 66 -7.54 15.07 37.04
CA ALA A 66 -8.15 14.39 38.18
C ALA A 66 -7.30 14.45 39.47
N ILE A 67 -5.97 14.52 39.36
CA ILE A 67 -5.06 14.68 40.52
C ILE A 67 -4.90 16.14 40.96
N GLY A 68 -5.63 17.08 40.34
CA GLY A 68 -5.57 18.50 40.67
C GLY A 68 -4.39 19.25 40.06
N TRP A 69 -3.74 18.68 39.04
CA TRP A 69 -2.71 19.36 38.26
C TRP A 69 -3.35 20.09 37.07
N PRO A 70 -2.95 21.33 36.75
CA PRO A 70 -1.76 22.05 37.18
C PRO A 70 -1.97 22.92 38.43
N SER A 71 -0.92 23.10 39.23
CA SER A 71 -0.91 24.14 40.27
C SER A 71 -1.02 25.51 39.59
N THR A 72 -1.94 26.37 40.06
CA THR A 72 -2.24 27.67 39.42
C THR A 72 -1.07 28.65 39.34
N GLU A 73 0.04 28.36 40.01
CA GLU A 73 1.21 29.25 40.11
C GLU A 73 2.26 29.02 39.01
N ASP A 74 2.32 27.83 38.40
CA ASP A 74 3.33 27.49 37.40
C ASP A 74 2.79 27.55 35.96
N ALA A 75 3.27 28.53 35.20
CA ALA A 75 2.91 28.74 33.80
C ALA A 75 3.28 27.54 32.91
N TRP A 76 4.32 26.79 33.26
CA TRP A 76 4.74 25.58 32.55
C TRP A 76 3.73 24.45 32.67
N ASP A 77 3.15 24.27 33.85
CA ASP A 77 2.17 23.21 34.10
C ASP A 77 0.87 23.48 33.32
N GLN A 78 0.46 24.74 33.25
CA GLN A 78 -0.66 25.17 32.40
C GLN A 78 -0.37 24.96 30.91
N ALA A 79 0.85 25.26 30.45
CA ALA A 79 1.23 25.06 29.05
C ALA A 79 1.20 23.58 28.65
N ILE A 80 1.66 22.67 29.51
CA ILE A 80 1.62 21.23 29.24
C ILE A 80 0.19 20.73 29.12
N LEU A 81 -0.71 21.20 30.00
CA LEU A 81 -2.12 20.81 29.98
C LEU A 81 -2.84 21.24 28.69
N ILE A 82 -2.37 22.31 28.03
CA ILE A 82 -2.87 22.77 26.72
C ILE A 82 -2.22 21.97 25.59
N LEU A 83 -0.92 21.72 25.67
CA LEU A 83 -0.16 21.03 24.64
C LEU A 83 -0.58 19.57 24.46
N LEU A 84 -0.87 18.84 25.54
CA LEU A 84 -1.30 17.44 25.50
C LEU A 84 -2.54 17.22 24.60
N PRO A 85 -3.69 17.88 24.82
CA PRO A 85 -4.85 17.76 23.95
C PRO A 85 -4.61 18.37 22.56
N ALA A 86 -3.77 19.41 22.43
CA ALA A 86 -3.41 19.95 21.12
C ALA A 86 -2.65 18.93 20.26
N ILE A 87 -1.68 18.22 20.84
CA ILE A 87 -0.93 17.14 20.15
C ILE A 87 -1.86 15.97 19.84
N SER A 88 -2.79 15.62 20.74
CA SER A 88 -3.78 14.57 20.48
C SER A 88 -4.69 14.96 19.31
N GLY A 89 -5.17 16.20 19.27
CA GLY A 89 -5.93 16.77 18.16
C GLY A 89 -5.14 16.76 16.85
N LEU A 90 -3.85 17.10 16.89
CA LEU A 90 -2.96 17.04 15.72
C LEU A 90 -2.80 15.60 15.21
N CYS A 91 -2.66 14.62 16.10
CA CYS A 91 -2.62 13.20 15.73
C CYS A 91 -3.92 12.77 15.04
N GLY A 92 -5.07 13.14 15.62
CA GLY A 92 -6.39 12.88 15.02
C GLY A 92 -6.55 13.54 13.65
N ALA A 93 -6.11 14.80 13.52
CA ALA A 93 -6.11 15.52 12.25
C ALA A 93 -5.18 14.85 11.23
N PHE A 94 -4.01 14.36 11.62
CA PHE A 94 -3.10 13.68 10.70
C PHE A 94 -3.69 12.34 10.23
N ILE A 95 -4.24 11.56 11.15
CA ILE A 95 -4.97 10.31 10.86
C ILE A 95 -6.11 10.58 9.87
N GLY A 96 -6.91 11.62 10.12
CA GLY A 96 -8.10 11.97 9.34
C GLY A 96 -7.79 12.60 7.98
N ASN A 97 -6.84 13.52 7.89
CA ASN A 97 -6.51 14.21 6.64
C ASN A 97 -5.73 13.31 5.68
N TYR A 98 -4.76 12.54 6.19
CA TYR A 98 -3.98 11.61 5.35
C TYR A 98 -4.67 10.26 5.17
N ARG A 99 -5.77 10.02 5.89
CA ARG A 99 -6.59 8.80 5.83
C ARG A 99 -5.72 7.56 5.74
N LEU A 100 -4.86 7.45 6.73
CA LEU A 100 -3.76 6.50 6.76
C LEU A 100 -4.27 5.05 6.68
N ARG A 101 -5.46 4.77 7.21
CA ARG A 101 -6.11 3.45 7.14
C ARG A 101 -6.49 3.08 5.71
N GLU A 102 -7.15 3.96 4.98
CA GLU A 102 -7.59 3.73 3.62
C GLU A 102 -6.40 3.61 2.68
N THR A 103 -5.37 4.44 2.89
CA THR A 103 -4.11 4.32 2.14
C THR A 103 -3.42 2.99 2.46
N TRP A 104 -3.41 2.56 3.72
CA TRP A 104 -2.87 1.26 4.12
C TRP A 104 -3.62 0.10 3.43
N GLU A 105 -4.94 0.11 3.48
CA GLU A 105 -5.80 -0.87 2.85
C GLU A 105 -5.58 -0.95 1.34
N LEU A 106 -5.49 0.21 0.67
CA LEU A 106 -5.17 0.29 -0.76
C LEU A 106 -3.83 -0.41 -1.08
N ARG A 107 -2.79 -0.21 -0.26
CA ARG A 107 -1.50 -0.88 -0.44
C ARG A 107 -1.56 -2.38 -0.16
N GLU A 108 -2.39 -2.80 0.78
CA GLU A 108 -2.57 -4.22 1.07
C GLU A 108 -3.24 -4.95 -0.10
N PHE A 109 -4.26 -4.36 -0.72
CA PHE A 109 -4.85 -4.92 -1.95
C PHE A 109 -3.83 -4.98 -3.08
N GLY A 110 -3.01 -3.94 -3.25
CA GLY A 110 -1.93 -3.94 -4.24
C GLY A 110 -0.91 -5.06 -4.03
N ARG A 111 -0.57 -5.36 -2.76
CA ARG A 111 0.28 -6.50 -2.40
C ARG A 111 -0.36 -7.83 -2.79
N ILE A 112 -1.63 -8.04 -2.43
CA ILE A 112 -2.36 -9.29 -2.69
C ILE A 112 -2.46 -9.55 -4.20
N ASP A 113 -2.80 -8.52 -4.98
CA ASP A 113 -2.90 -8.66 -6.45
C ASP A 113 -1.53 -8.90 -7.09
N THR A 114 -0.46 -8.29 -6.57
CA THR A 114 0.90 -8.59 -7.02
C THR A 114 1.28 -10.04 -6.70
N ASP A 115 0.94 -10.54 -5.51
CA ASP A 115 1.18 -11.94 -5.13
C ASP A 115 0.46 -12.92 -6.05
N ARG A 116 -0.79 -12.61 -6.44
CA ARG A 116 -1.53 -13.38 -7.45
C ARG A 116 -0.80 -13.41 -8.80
N LEU A 117 -0.34 -12.26 -9.29
CA LEU A 117 0.42 -12.18 -10.55
C LEU A 117 1.75 -12.96 -10.49
N ILE A 118 2.45 -12.95 -9.34
CA ILE A 118 3.67 -13.74 -9.15
C ILE A 118 3.37 -15.24 -9.26
N VAL A 119 2.29 -15.69 -8.62
CA VAL A 119 1.86 -17.09 -8.67
C VAL A 119 1.54 -17.47 -10.11
N GLU A 120 0.71 -16.69 -10.80
CA GLU A 120 0.36 -16.93 -12.20
C GLU A 120 1.62 -16.99 -13.10
N ALA A 121 2.55 -16.04 -12.95
CA ALA A 121 3.80 -16.01 -13.72
C ALA A 121 4.69 -17.24 -13.47
N LYS A 122 4.72 -17.77 -12.24
CA LYS A 122 5.51 -18.96 -11.89
C LYS A 122 4.99 -20.22 -12.58
N PHE A 123 3.67 -20.32 -12.79
CA PHE A 123 3.02 -21.50 -13.36
C PHE A 123 2.88 -21.45 -14.89
N ILE A 124 3.41 -20.43 -15.57
CA ILE A 124 3.48 -20.44 -17.03
C ILE A 124 4.49 -21.49 -17.49
N ASP A 125 3.98 -22.51 -18.18
CA ASP A 125 4.80 -23.49 -18.88
C ASP A 125 5.49 -22.82 -20.08
N ARG A 126 6.82 -22.93 -20.11
CA ARG A 126 7.68 -22.38 -21.17
C ARG A 126 7.49 -23.09 -22.51
N ARG A 127 7.00 -24.33 -22.48
CA ARG A 127 6.69 -25.14 -23.67
C ARG A 127 5.32 -24.81 -24.25
N ASN A 128 4.51 -24.02 -23.54
CA ASN A 128 3.20 -23.64 -24.02
C ASN A 128 3.32 -22.81 -25.31
N PRO A 129 2.56 -23.13 -26.38
CA PRO A 129 2.53 -22.31 -27.59
C PRO A 129 2.08 -20.87 -27.30
N ASP A 130 1.22 -20.67 -26.30
CA ASP A 130 0.70 -19.36 -25.87
C ASP A 130 1.60 -18.64 -24.85
N PHE A 131 2.86 -19.04 -24.73
CA PHE A 131 3.77 -18.45 -23.74
C PHE A 131 3.85 -16.92 -23.87
N ASP A 132 4.10 -16.42 -25.09
CA ASP A 132 4.32 -14.99 -25.33
C ASP A 132 3.05 -14.16 -25.10
N SER A 133 1.88 -14.69 -25.46
CA SER A 133 0.59 -14.02 -25.21
C SER A 133 0.29 -13.95 -23.71
N ARG A 134 0.54 -15.03 -22.96
CA ARG A 134 0.37 -15.05 -21.50
C ARG A 134 1.33 -14.11 -20.78
N ILE A 135 2.60 -14.07 -21.19
CA ILE A 135 3.57 -13.12 -20.62
C ILE A 135 3.16 -11.67 -20.90
N LYS A 136 2.73 -11.37 -22.14
CA LYS A 136 2.21 -10.05 -22.49
C LYS A 136 0.98 -9.68 -21.67
N GLU A 137 0.05 -10.62 -21.48
CA GLU A 137 -1.14 -10.41 -20.66
C GLU A 137 -0.77 -10.06 -19.21
N LEU A 138 0.16 -10.80 -18.60
CA LEU A 138 0.62 -10.52 -17.24
C LEU A 138 1.32 -9.16 -17.13
N HIS A 139 2.12 -8.77 -18.13
CA HIS A 139 2.68 -7.42 -18.19
C HIS A 139 1.59 -6.34 -18.22
N MET A 140 0.56 -6.53 -19.04
CA MET A 140 -0.57 -5.60 -19.11
C MET A 140 -1.34 -5.55 -17.81
N ARG A 141 -1.57 -6.70 -17.15
CA ARG A 141 -2.24 -6.76 -15.83
C ARG A 141 -1.41 -6.07 -14.75
N ARG A 142 -0.08 -6.19 -14.76
CA ARG A 142 0.82 -5.42 -13.89
C ARG A 142 0.66 -3.91 -14.09
N VAL A 143 0.65 -3.44 -15.35
CA VAL A 143 0.46 -2.01 -15.66
C VAL A 143 -0.94 -1.54 -15.23
N GLN A 144 -1.97 -2.35 -15.47
CA GLN A 144 -3.33 -2.04 -15.03
C GLN A 144 -3.44 -1.97 -13.51
N LEU A 145 -2.76 -2.85 -12.77
CA LEU A 145 -2.71 -2.79 -11.31
C LEU A 145 -2.13 -1.44 -10.84
N ALA A 146 -1.01 -1.01 -11.42
CA ALA A 146 -0.42 0.29 -11.11
C ALA A 146 -1.37 1.46 -11.42
N ARG A 147 -2.06 1.41 -12.57
CA ARG A 147 -3.06 2.42 -12.95
C ARG A 147 -4.25 2.45 -11.99
N ARG A 148 -4.79 1.29 -11.61
CA ARG A 148 -5.89 1.19 -10.64
C ARG A 148 -5.50 1.72 -9.27
N GLN A 149 -4.30 1.39 -8.81
CA GLN A 149 -3.75 1.91 -7.54
C GLN A 149 -3.61 3.44 -7.57
N ALA A 150 -3.11 4.00 -8.67
CA ALA A 150 -3.00 5.44 -8.84
C ALA A 150 -4.38 6.10 -8.92
N SER A 151 -5.32 5.56 -9.71
CA SER A 151 -6.65 6.14 -9.86
C SER A 151 -7.45 6.08 -8.56
N GLN A 152 -7.37 4.99 -7.81
CA GLN A 152 -8.01 4.87 -6.49
C GLN A 152 -7.41 5.85 -5.50
N PHE A 153 -6.08 6.02 -5.50
CA PHE A 153 -5.41 7.02 -4.67
C PHE A 153 -5.90 8.44 -5.01
N PHE A 154 -5.88 8.85 -6.27
CA PHE A 154 -6.29 10.21 -6.66
C PHE A 154 -7.79 10.45 -6.51
N ALA A 155 -8.65 9.51 -6.91
CA ALA A 155 -10.09 9.63 -6.74
C ALA A 155 -10.46 9.79 -5.26
N PHE A 156 -9.71 9.14 -4.38
CA PHE A 156 -9.88 9.26 -2.95
C PHE A 156 -9.53 10.65 -2.42
N PHE A 157 -8.37 11.21 -2.81
CA PHE A 157 -8.00 12.58 -2.41
C PHE A 157 -8.88 13.65 -3.08
N ALA A 158 -9.33 13.44 -4.30
CA ALA A 158 -10.27 14.33 -4.98
C ALA A 158 -11.62 14.42 -4.24
N ARG A 159 -12.13 13.31 -3.70
CA ARG A 159 -13.34 13.33 -2.85
C ARG A 159 -13.13 14.09 -1.54
N VAL A 160 -11.93 14.02 -0.97
CA VAL A 160 -11.59 14.80 0.23
C VAL A 160 -11.60 16.29 -0.08
N ALA A 161 -11.01 16.71 -1.20
CA ALA A 161 -11.04 18.10 -1.64
C ALA A 161 -12.49 18.58 -1.93
N ALA A 162 -13.27 17.78 -2.66
CA ALA A 162 -14.65 18.12 -3.00
C ALA A 162 -15.61 18.18 -1.81
N ASN A 163 -15.40 17.36 -0.78
CA ASN A 163 -16.20 17.38 0.45
C ASN A 163 -15.72 18.42 1.47
N GLY A 164 -14.65 19.16 1.16
CA GLY A 164 -14.04 20.18 2.02
C GLY A 164 -14.34 21.63 1.61
N GLU A 165 -15.06 21.86 0.50
CA GLU A 165 -15.52 23.19 0.09
C GLU A 165 -17.05 23.32 0.28
N PRO A 166 -17.57 24.42 0.87
CA PRO A 166 -18.94 24.81 0.61
C PRO A 166 -19.04 25.13 -0.88
N VAL A 167 -19.99 24.49 -1.56
CA VAL A 167 -20.34 24.83 -2.95
C VAL A 167 -20.86 26.27 -2.92
N GLU A 168 -20.00 27.25 -3.20
CA GLU A 168 -20.45 28.58 -3.58
C GLU A 168 -21.13 28.45 -4.94
N SER A 169 -22.46 28.51 -4.90
CA SER A 169 -23.30 28.75 -6.05
C SER A 169 -23.01 30.14 -6.61
N SER A 170 -22.54 30.21 -7.86
CA SER A 170 -22.72 31.37 -8.76
C SER A 170 -22.58 30.91 -10.21
#